data_AF-A0A385Z1J2-F1
#
_entry.id   AF-A0A385Z1J2-F1
#
_cell.length_a   1.000
_cell.length_b   1.000
_cell.length_c   1.000
_cell.angle_alpha   90.00
_cell.angle_beta   90.00
_cell.angle_gamma   90.00
#
_symmetry.space_group_name_H-M   'P 1'
#
loop_
_entity.id
_entity.type
_entity.pdbx_description
1 polymer ?
#
loop_
_entity_poly.entity_id
_entity_poly.type
_entity_poly.pdbx_seq_one_letter_code
_entity_poly.pdbx_strand_id
1 'polypeptide(L)'
;MQLRQGSQVGVDELQQYAFEHIAERPACPKRIFQVEALPVTAVGKIFKQRLRELAAASVFGERAAPRCGQLAAEVSQQADGSLLLNPDGVPPAHLHWCTEQAERLGLCVQTPEEVTL
;
A
#
# COMPACT_ATOMS: atom_id res chain seq x y z
N MET A 1 15.70 8.34 2.27
CA MET A 1 16.75 8.23 1.23
C MET A 1 16.10 8.61 -0.09
N GLN A 2 16.71 9.54 -0.83
CA GLN A 2 16.24 10.01 -2.13
C GLN A 2 17.43 10.01 -3.08
N LEU A 3 17.19 9.80 -4.37
CA LEU A 3 18.22 9.91 -5.39
C LEU A 3 18.79 11.33 -5.42
N ARG A 4 20.10 11.43 -5.68
CA ARG A 4 20.73 12.72 -6.00
C ARG A 4 20.15 13.24 -7.31
N GLN A 5 20.09 14.56 -7.47
CA GLN A 5 19.61 15.16 -8.72
C GLN A 5 20.38 14.60 -9.92
N GLY A 6 19.65 14.21 -10.97
CA GLY A 6 20.20 13.62 -12.19
C GLY A 6 20.52 12.13 -12.12
N SER A 7 20.44 11.49 -10.95
CA SER A 7 20.60 10.05 -10.82
C SER A 7 19.29 9.32 -11.12
N GLN A 8 19.39 8.23 -11.88
CA GLN A 8 18.30 7.28 -12.12
C GLN A 8 18.77 5.89 -11.67
N VAL A 9 17.88 5.12 -11.06
CA VAL A 9 18.15 3.74 -10.66
C VAL A 9 16.87 2.93 -10.86
N GLY A 10 17.01 1.70 -11.35
CA GLY A 10 15.90 0.78 -11.49
C GLY A 10 15.55 0.08 -10.18
N VAL A 11 14.30 -0.39 -10.06
CA VAL A 11 13.86 -1.24 -8.94
C VAL A 11 14.68 -2.55 -8.88
N ASP A 12 14.91 -3.18 -10.03
CA ASP A 12 15.68 -4.43 -10.13
C ASP A 12 17.14 -4.23 -9.72
N GLU A 13 17.74 -3.10 -10.10
CA GLU A 13 19.10 -2.75 -9.71
C GLU A 13 19.22 -2.54 -8.19
N LEU A 14 18.24 -1.87 -7.57
CA LEU A 14 18.18 -1.73 -6.11
C LEU A 14 18.00 -3.08 -5.40
N GLN A 15 17.20 -3.98 -5.96
CA GLN A 15 16.98 -5.30 -5.40
C GLN A 15 18.25 -6.16 -5.48
N GLN A 16 18.93 -6.15 -6.62
CA GLN A 16 20.20 -6.84 -6.81
C GLN A 16 21.27 -6.29 -5.86
N TYR A 17 21.39 -4.96 -5.77
CA TYR A 17 22.29 -4.30 -4.84
C TYR A 17 22.03 -4.74 -3.39
N ALA A 18 20.76 -4.73 -2.95
CA ALA A 18 20.39 -5.18 -1.61
C ALA A 18 20.75 -6.66 -1.38
N PHE A 19 20.53 -7.52 -2.37
CA PHE A 19 20.88 -8.95 -2.28
C PHE A 19 22.40 -9.17 -2.15
N GLU A 20 23.22 -8.39 -2.85
CA GLU A 20 24.67 -8.48 -2.77
C GLU A 20 25.22 -7.96 -1.43
N HIS A 21 24.60 -6.91 -0.86
CA HIS A 21 25.17 -6.16 0.26
C HIS A 21 24.55 -6.50 1.63
N ILE A 22 23.35 -7.11 1.69
CA ILE A 22 22.72 -7.52 2.94
C ILE A 22 23.08 -8.97 3.24
N ALA A 23 23.92 -9.21 4.24
CA ALA A 23 24.40 -10.55 4.61
C ALA A 23 23.24 -11.51 4.94
N GLU A 24 22.30 -11.06 5.78
CA GLU A 24 21.14 -11.83 6.21
C GLU A 24 20.07 -11.91 5.11
N ARG A 25 19.85 -13.11 4.55
CA ARG A 25 18.88 -13.30 3.46
C ARG A 25 17.45 -12.86 3.82
N PRO A 26 16.91 -13.15 5.02
CA PRO A 26 15.60 -12.62 5.45
C PRO A 26 15.47 -11.09 5.47
N ALA A 27 16.57 -10.35 5.61
CA ALA A 27 16.56 -8.89 5.62
C ALA A 27 16.56 -8.27 4.21
N CYS A 28 16.78 -9.08 3.17
CA CYS A 28 16.68 -8.62 1.78
C CYS A 28 15.23 -8.25 1.45
N PRO A 29 14.97 -7.05 0.87
CA PRO A 29 13.62 -6.65 0.48
C PRO A 29 13.02 -7.62 -0.54
N LYS A 30 11.80 -8.09 -0.27
CA LYS A 30 11.04 -8.92 -1.23
C LYS A 30 10.39 -8.10 -2.34
N ARG A 31 10.08 -6.83 -2.04
CA ARG A 31 9.44 -5.88 -2.94
C ARG A 31 10.01 -4.49 -2.66
N ILE A 32 10.27 -3.74 -3.71
CA ILE A 32 10.69 -2.33 -3.65
C ILE A 32 9.67 -1.53 -4.45
N PHE A 33 9.22 -0.42 -3.87
CA PHE A 33 8.27 0.49 -4.49
C PHE A 33 8.96 1.82 -4.76
N GLN A 34 8.87 2.30 -6.00
CA GLN A 34 9.26 3.66 -6.32
C GLN A 34 8.09 4.59 -6.01
N VAL A 35 8.34 5.61 -5.21
CA VAL A 35 7.37 6.64 -4.85
C VAL A 35 7.89 8.00 -5.29
N GLU A 36 7.00 8.91 -5.66
CA GLU A 36 7.36 10.28 -6.04
C GLU A 36 8.09 10.99 -4.90
N ALA A 37 7.57 10.85 -3.67
CA ALA A 37 8.20 11.34 -2.45
C ALA A 37 7.91 10.40 -1.28
N LEU A 38 8.87 10.31 -0.36
CA LEU A 38 8.64 9.63 0.91
C LEU A 38 7.72 10.49 1.78
N PRO A 39 6.59 9.95 2.28
CA PRO A 39 5.71 10.69 3.14
C PRO A 39 6.41 10.98 4.47
N VAL A 40 6.32 12.23 4.90
CA VAL A 40 6.89 12.71 6.15
C VAL A 40 5.83 13.45 6.98
N THR A 41 6.00 13.41 8.30
CA THR A 41 5.24 14.23 9.24
C THR A 41 5.60 15.71 9.08
N ALA A 42 4.83 16.62 9.70
CA ALA A 42 5.12 18.06 9.73
C ALA A 42 6.54 18.40 10.25
N VAL A 43 7.11 17.53 11.09
CA VAL A 43 8.48 17.67 11.64
C VAL A 43 9.53 16.90 10.83
N GLY A 44 9.21 16.46 9.61
CA GLY A 44 10.16 15.84 8.67
C GLY A 44 10.51 14.37 8.93
N LYS A 45 9.91 13.72 9.94
CA LYS A 45 10.11 12.27 10.19
C LYS A 45 9.32 11.40 9.22
N ILE A 46 9.87 10.23 8.85
CA ILE A 46 9.18 9.25 7.99
C ILE A 46 7.83 8.89 8.59
N PHE A 47 6.77 9.09 7.80
CA PHE A 47 5.41 8.80 8.22
C PHE A 47 5.02 7.36 7.82
N LYS A 48 5.42 6.41 8.67
CA LYS A 48 5.23 4.96 8.42
C LYS A 48 3.77 4.56 8.20
N GLN A 49 2.83 5.27 8.83
CA GLN A 49 1.40 5.04 8.66
C GLN A 49 0.99 5.18 7.19
N ARG A 50 1.34 6.30 6.55
CA ARG A 50 1.05 6.51 5.13
C ARG A 50 1.71 5.48 4.22
N LEU A 51 2.92 5.03 4.57
CA LEU A 51 3.59 3.95 3.82
C LEU A 51 2.84 2.62 3.89
N ARG A 52 2.26 2.28 5.05
CA ARG A 52 1.45 1.06 5.21
C ARG A 52 0.15 1.13 4.42
N GLU A 53 -0.51 2.27 4.44
CA GLU A 53 -1.71 2.55 3.64
C GLU A 53 -1.45 2.38 2.14
N LEU A 54 -0.38 3.01 1.62
CA LEU A 54 0.01 2.90 0.22
C LEU A 54 0.32 1.45 -0.18
N ALA A 55 1.04 0.71 0.68
CA ALA A 55 1.36 -0.69 0.43
C ALA A 55 0.10 -1.57 0.38
N ALA A 56 -0.84 -1.36 1.30
CA ALA A 56 -2.09 -2.10 1.34
C ALA A 56 -2.99 -1.79 0.14
N ALA A 57 -3.14 -0.51 -0.23
CA ALA A 57 -3.88 -0.09 -1.41
C ALA A 57 -3.28 -0.70 -2.70
N SER A 58 -1.94 -0.73 -2.81
CA SER A 58 -1.25 -1.38 -3.95
C SER A 58 -1.57 -2.86 -4.05
N VAL A 59 -1.46 -3.61 -2.94
CA VAL A 59 -1.73 -5.05 -2.93
C VAL A 59 -3.21 -5.34 -3.22
N PHE A 60 -4.12 -4.55 -2.65
CA PHE A 60 -5.55 -4.69 -2.92
C PHE A 60 -5.87 -4.42 -4.40
N GLY A 61 -5.37 -3.31 -4.95
CA GLY A 61 -5.54 -2.95 -6.35
C GLY A 61 -5.01 -4.02 -7.31
N GLU A 62 -3.81 -4.55 -7.04
CA GLU A 62 -3.23 -5.68 -7.80
C GLU A 62 -4.15 -6.91 -7.81
N ARG A 63 -4.76 -7.24 -6.66
CA ARG A 63 -5.69 -8.38 -6.57
C ARG A 63 -7.03 -8.12 -7.22
N ALA A 64 -7.52 -6.88 -7.16
CA ALA A 64 -8.82 -6.52 -7.71
C ALA A 64 -8.80 -6.35 -9.23
N ALA A 65 -7.68 -5.91 -9.79
CA ALA A 65 -7.53 -5.58 -11.22
C ALA A 65 -8.03 -6.66 -12.19
N PRO A 66 -7.73 -7.96 -12.02
CA PRO A 66 -8.18 -9.01 -12.94
C PRO A 66 -9.71 -9.17 -13.03
N ARG A 67 -10.46 -8.75 -12.01
CA ARG A 67 -11.91 -8.92 -11.95
C ARG A 67 -12.68 -7.61 -12.09
N CYS A 68 -12.17 -6.55 -11.46
CA CYS A 68 -12.88 -5.29 -11.30
C CYS A 68 -12.29 -4.16 -12.16
N GLY A 69 -11.18 -4.43 -12.87
CA GLY A 69 -10.38 -3.39 -13.49
C GLY A 69 -9.64 -2.53 -12.46
N GLN A 70 -9.08 -1.41 -12.92
CA GLN A 70 -8.37 -0.49 -12.04
C GLN A 70 -9.35 0.19 -11.09
N LEU A 71 -9.22 -0.10 -9.79
CA LEU A 71 -10.00 0.55 -8.74
C LEU A 71 -9.15 1.62 -8.05
N ALA A 72 -9.75 2.78 -7.79
CA ALA A 72 -9.16 3.85 -6.98
C ALA A 72 -9.42 3.59 -5.49
N ALA A 73 -9.03 2.41 -5.01
CA ALA A 73 -9.26 2.01 -3.63
C ALA A 73 -8.32 2.76 -2.67
N GLU A 74 -8.89 3.36 -1.64
CA GLU A 74 -8.13 4.01 -0.57
C GLU A 74 -8.08 3.12 0.66
N VAL A 75 -6.94 3.14 1.36
CA VAL A 75 -6.77 2.44 2.64
C VAL A 75 -6.31 3.46 3.67
N SER A 76 -6.91 3.43 4.85
CA SER A 76 -6.54 4.26 5.99
C SER A 76 -6.15 3.38 7.19
N GLN A 77 -5.11 3.76 7.93
CA GLN A 77 -4.78 3.06 9.17
C GLN A 77 -5.54 3.67 10.35
N GLN A 78 -6.20 2.82 11.13
CA GLN A 78 -6.94 3.18 12.34
C GLN A 78 -6.02 3.31 13.56
N ALA A 79 -6.55 3.86 14.66
CA ALA A 79 -5.81 4.09 15.90
C ALA A 79 -5.30 2.78 16.55
N ASP A 80 -6.03 1.68 16.39
CA ASP A 80 -5.63 0.34 16.86
C ASP A 80 -4.60 -0.34 15.94
N GLY A 81 -4.25 0.31 14.82
CA GLY A 81 -3.30 -0.16 13.83
C GLY A 81 -3.90 -0.98 12.70
N SER A 82 -5.21 -1.28 12.73
CA SER A 82 -5.92 -1.97 11.64
C SER A 82 -5.93 -1.12 10.36
N LEU A 83 -6.06 -1.78 9.21
CA LEU A 83 -6.09 -1.13 7.91
C LEU A 83 -7.49 -1.25 7.32
N LEU A 84 -8.11 -0.10 7.08
CA LEU A 84 -9.49 0.04 6.67
C LEU A 84 -9.54 0.45 5.20
N LEU A 85 -10.09 -0.43 4.36
CA LEU A 85 -10.40 -0.17 2.97
C LEU A 85 -11.66 0.70 2.89
N ASN A 86 -11.54 1.83 2.21
CA ASN A 86 -12.69 2.61 1.78
C ASN A 86 -13.22 2.03 0.45
N PRO A 87 -14.46 1.50 0.40
CA PRO A 87 -15.07 1.00 -0.82
C PRO A 87 -15.58 2.10 -1.76
N ASP A 88 -15.42 3.38 -1.42
CA ASP A 88 -15.76 4.50 -2.31
C ASP A 88 -15.05 4.34 -3.66
N GLY A 89 -15.83 4.38 -4.74
CA GLY A 89 -15.33 4.14 -6.10
C GLY A 89 -15.31 2.67 -6.54
N VAL A 90 -15.68 1.72 -5.66
CA VAL A 90 -15.95 0.33 -6.06
C VAL A 90 -17.38 0.22 -6.61
N PRO A 91 -17.57 -0.23 -7.86
CA PRO A 91 -18.91 -0.40 -8.41
C PRO A 91 -19.76 -1.38 -7.57
N PRO A 92 -21.07 -1.16 -7.39
CA PRO A 92 -21.94 -2.04 -6.60
C PRO A 92 -21.87 -3.52 -6.98
N ALA A 93 -21.66 -3.82 -8.28
CA ALA A 93 -21.50 -5.17 -8.79
C ALA A 93 -20.25 -5.90 -8.26
N HIS A 94 -19.26 -5.16 -7.77
CA HIS A 94 -17.98 -5.69 -7.27
C HIS A 94 -17.84 -5.62 -5.75
N LEU A 95 -18.70 -4.87 -5.04
CA LEU A 95 -18.60 -4.64 -3.60
C LEU A 95 -18.43 -5.92 -2.80
N HIS A 96 -19.35 -6.89 -2.96
CA HIS A 96 -19.31 -8.13 -2.18
C HIS A 96 -17.98 -8.88 -2.34
N TRP A 97 -17.52 -9.03 -3.58
CA TRP A 97 -16.26 -9.71 -3.85
C TRP A 97 -15.05 -8.92 -3.32
N CYS A 98 -15.06 -7.59 -3.48
CA CYS A 98 -14.02 -6.72 -2.95
C CYS A 98 -13.94 -6.81 -1.43
N THR A 99 -15.07 -6.88 -0.73
CA THR A 99 -15.12 -7.07 0.73
C THR A 99 -14.49 -8.39 1.14
N GLU A 100 -14.89 -9.51 0.54
CA GLU A 100 -14.29 -10.81 0.82
C GLU A 100 -12.78 -10.84 0.56
N GLN A 101 -12.32 -10.17 -0.52
CA GLN A 101 -10.89 -10.10 -0.81
C GLN A 101 -10.12 -9.23 0.18
N ALA A 102 -10.70 -8.12 0.64
CA ALA A 102 -10.11 -7.26 1.64
C ALA A 102 -9.90 -8.02 2.96
N GLU A 103 -10.93 -8.75 3.42
CA GLU A 103 -10.84 -9.58 4.63
C GLU A 103 -9.76 -10.67 4.50
N ARG A 104 -9.65 -11.31 3.34
CA ARG A 104 -8.58 -12.29 3.06
C ARG A 104 -7.17 -11.70 3.07
N LEU A 105 -7.05 -10.39 2.86
CA LEU A 105 -5.79 -9.65 2.98
C LEU A 105 -5.57 -9.11 4.41
N GLY A 106 -6.52 -9.34 5.33
CA GLY A 106 -6.50 -8.80 6.69
C GLY A 106 -6.87 -7.32 6.77
N LEU A 107 -7.55 -6.80 5.75
CA LEU A 107 -8.10 -5.44 5.75
C LEU A 107 -9.53 -5.46 6.30
N CYS A 108 -9.87 -4.45 7.10
CA CYS A 108 -11.24 -4.12 7.44
C CYS A 108 -11.88 -3.36 6.28
N VAL A 109 -13.21 -3.37 6.16
CA VAL A 109 -13.93 -2.60 5.13
C VAL A 109 -14.93 -1.69 5.82
N GLN A 110 -14.96 -0.41 5.43
CA GLN A 110 -15.99 0.50 5.92
C GLN A 110 -17.36 -0.02 5.51
N THR A 111 -18.19 -0.35 6.48
CA THR A 111 -19.61 -0.53 6.23
C THR A 111 -20.30 0.84 6.18
N PRO A 112 -21.31 1.04 5.34
CA PRO A 112 -22.01 2.33 5.21
C PRO A 112 -22.60 2.90 6.51
N GLU A 113 -22.71 2.10 7.57
CA GLU A 113 -23.34 2.46 8.85
C GLU A 113 -22.43 3.28 9.79
N GLU A 114 -21.12 3.43 9.52
CA GLU A 114 -20.19 4.16 10.40
C GLU A 114 -20.06 5.66 10.09
N VAL A 115 -20.79 6.18 9.10
CA VAL A 115 -20.67 7.58 8.62
C VAL A 115 -21.57 8.57 9.40
N THR A 116 -22.30 8.12 10.43
CA THR A 116 -23.13 9.02 11.26
C THR A 116 -22.75 8.91 12.73
N LEU A 117 -21.77 9.71 13.18
CA LEU A 117 -21.75 10.38 14.49
C LEU A 117 -20.77 11.56 14.45
#